data_AF-A0A7L2RZZ0-F1
#
_entry.id   AF-A0A7L2RZZ0-F1
#
_cell.length_a   1.000
_cell.length_b   1.000
_cell.length_c   1.000
_cell.angle_alpha   90.00
_cell.angle_beta   90.00
_cell.angle_gamma   90.00
#
_symmetry.space_group_name_H-M   'P 1'
#
loop_
_entity.id
_entity.type
_entity.pdbx_description
1 polymer ?
#
loop_
_entity_poly.entity_id
_entity_poly.type
_entity_poly.pdbx_seq_one_letter_code
_entity_poly.pdbx_strand_id
1 'polypeptide(L)'
;LESSLLTQPWASIHFGESTFLAKVCFRDTGYILLISDLSSVWYERADAEAVGQRSKELNKRLTVHMSSFLNHLCSLMCPLLEGQPDAATAFSCNRSATGLSLHVKSELSGLPFYWDFHCCPAPLEMV
;
A
#
# COMPACT_ATOMS: atom_id res chain seq x y z
N LEU A 1 -6.99 12.25 6.61
CA LEU A 1 -5.82 11.43 6.22
C LEU A 1 -4.77 12.27 5.48
N GLU A 2 -5.15 13.15 4.56
CA GLU A 2 -4.23 13.96 3.76
C GLU A 2 -3.24 14.81 4.59
N SER A 3 -3.73 15.53 5.61
CA SER A 3 -2.86 16.31 6.52
C SER A 3 -1.81 15.47 7.25
N SER A 4 -2.13 14.21 7.55
CA SER A 4 -1.21 13.27 8.20
C SER A 4 -0.23 12.62 7.22
N LEU A 5 -0.57 12.53 5.93
CA LEU A 5 0.34 12.08 4.88
C LEU A 5 1.40 13.13 4.56
N LEU A 6 1.06 14.41 4.65
CA LEU A 6 2.02 15.52 4.43
C LEU A 6 3.22 15.43 5.38
N THR A 7 3.01 14.96 6.61
CA THR A 7 4.05 14.81 7.62
C THR A 7 4.82 13.48 7.52
N GLN A 8 4.41 12.55 6.66
CA GLN A 8 5.14 11.29 6.48
C GLN A 8 6.41 11.53 5.64
N PRO A 9 7.56 10.95 6.05
CA PRO A 9 8.77 11.04 5.26
C PRO A 9 8.61 10.27 3.95
N TRP A 10 9.27 10.76 2.90
CA TRP A 10 9.48 9.97 1.69
C TRP A 10 10.57 8.93 1.95
N ALA A 11 10.29 7.68 1.63
CA ALA A 11 11.22 6.57 1.73
C ALA A 11 11.51 5.97 0.36
N SER A 12 12.75 5.55 0.14
CA SER A 12 13.14 4.82 -1.07
C SER A 12 12.76 3.35 -0.93
N ILE A 13 12.00 2.83 -1.88
CA ILE A 13 11.56 1.44 -1.93
C ILE A 13 11.93 0.82 -3.28
N HIS A 14 12.18 -0.49 -3.27
CA HIS A 14 12.68 -1.21 -4.44
C HIS A 14 11.77 -2.40 -4.75
N PHE A 15 11.30 -2.47 -5.99
CA PHE A 15 10.49 -3.57 -6.51
C PHE A 15 11.17 -4.14 -7.75
N GLY A 16 11.90 -5.24 -7.59
CA GLY A 16 12.75 -5.76 -8.66
C GLY A 16 13.81 -4.74 -9.07
N GLU A 17 13.83 -4.39 -10.35
CA GLU A 17 14.77 -3.38 -10.90
C GLU A 17 14.23 -1.94 -10.80
N SER A 18 12.99 -1.74 -10.33
CA SER A 18 12.38 -0.42 -10.21
C SER A 18 12.60 0.18 -8.83
N THR A 19 13.01 1.44 -8.80
CA THR A 19 13.13 2.24 -7.57
C THR A 19 12.03 3.28 -7.52
N PHE A 20 11.43 3.46 -6.35
CA PHE A 20 10.39 4.46 -6.11
C PHE A 20 10.67 5.21 -4.80
N LEU A 21 10.15 6.42 -4.71
CA LEU A 21 9.89 7.09 -3.45
C LEU A 21 8.44 6.84 -3.05
N ALA A 22 8.17 6.49 -1.81
CA ALA A 22 6.80 6.34 -1.30
C ALA A 22 6.65 6.92 0.10
N LYS A 23 5.41 7.27 0.42
CA LYS A 23 4.96 7.55 1.78
C LYS A 23 3.52 7.10 1.95
N VAL A 24 3.20 6.58 3.13
CA VAL A 24 1.89 6.00 3.42
C VAL A 24 1.42 6.45 4.79
N CYS A 25 0.11 6.63 4.95
CA CYS A 25 -0.52 6.90 6.23
C CYS A 25 -1.71 5.95 6.42
N PHE A 26 -1.62 5.08 7.42
CA PHE A 26 -2.70 4.21 7.85
C PHE A 26 -3.50 4.83 9.00
N ARG A 27 -4.79 4.52 9.04
CA ARG A 27 -5.75 4.79 10.12
C ARG A 27 -6.64 3.56 10.30
N ASP A 28 -7.46 3.55 11.35
CA ASP A 28 -8.35 2.41 11.66
C ASP A 28 -9.39 2.11 10.57
N THR A 29 -9.68 3.09 9.71
CA THR A 29 -10.72 3.00 8.68
C THR A 29 -10.22 3.20 7.25
N GLY A 30 -8.90 3.26 7.04
CA GLY A 30 -8.37 3.39 5.69
C GLY A 30 -6.92 3.83 5.66
N TYR A 31 -6.45 4.11 4.45
CA TYR A 31 -5.11 4.60 4.22
C TYR A 31 -5.04 5.57 3.06
N ILE A 32 -3.91 6.27 3.01
CA ILE A 32 -3.48 7.00 1.84
C ILE A 32 -2.04 6.60 1.53
N LEU A 33 -1.76 6.30 0.26
CA LEU A 33 -0.44 6.01 -0.29
C LEU A 33 -0.12 7.02 -1.40
N LEU A 34 1.09 7.56 -1.37
CA LEU A 34 1.67 8.32 -2.47
C LEU A 34 2.98 7.66 -2.87
N ILE A 35 3.20 7.49 -4.17
CA ILE A 35 4.37 6.82 -4.71
C ILE A 35 4.83 7.51 -5.99
N SER A 36 6.14 7.64 -6.18
CA SER A 36 6.74 8.32 -7.31
C SER A 36 7.97 7.57 -7.79
N ASP A 37 8.20 7.57 -9.10
CA ASP A 37 9.45 7.10 -9.71
C ASP A 37 10.34 8.26 -10.17
N LEU A 38 10.13 9.45 -9.61
CA LEU A 38 10.74 10.73 -9.97
C LEU A 38 10.32 11.28 -11.35
N SER A 39 9.58 10.51 -12.15
CA SER A 39 9.03 10.96 -13.44
C SER A 39 7.52 11.21 -13.37
N SER A 40 6.83 10.46 -12.52
CA SER A 40 5.39 10.53 -12.29
C SER A 40 5.09 10.31 -10.82
N VAL A 41 3.91 10.74 -10.40
CA VAL A 41 3.40 10.54 -9.04
C VAL A 41 2.05 9.85 -9.16
N TRP A 42 1.88 8.77 -8.40
CA TRP A 42 0.63 8.04 -8.28
C TRP A 42 0.16 8.06 -6.83
N TYR A 43 -1.15 7.95 -6.68
CA TYR A 43 -1.85 8.07 -5.43
C TYR A 43 -2.94 7.02 -5.31
N GLU A 44 -3.13 6.52 -4.10
CA GLU A 44 -4.33 5.81 -3.72
C GLU A 44 -4.86 6.29 -2.37
N ARG A 45 -6.18 6.41 -2.30
CA ARG A 45 -6.92 6.50 -1.04
C ARG A 45 -7.96 5.41 -1.00
N ALA A 46 -7.86 4.58 0.03
CA ALA A 46 -8.86 3.56 0.31
C ALA A 46 -9.49 3.87 1.67
N ASP A 47 -10.80 4.02 1.69
CA ASP A 47 -11.61 4.13 2.90
C ASP A 47 -12.12 2.77 3.36
N ALA A 48 -12.98 2.76 4.36
CA ALA A 48 -13.48 1.54 4.98
C ALA A 48 -14.26 0.65 4.00
N GLU A 49 -14.99 1.27 3.07
CA GLU A 49 -15.76 0.54 2.05
C GLU A 49 -14.82 -0.09 1.03
N ALA A 50 -13.90 0.69 0.47
CA ALA A 50 -12.91 0.19 -0.49
C ALA A 50 -12.04 -0.92 0.13
N VAL A 51 -11.61 -0.74 1.38
CA VAL A 51 -10.84 -1.76 2.12
C VAL A 51 -11.68 -3.01 2.37
N GLY A 52 -12.92 -2.84 2.82
CA GLY A 52 -13.83 -3.94 3.10
C GLY A 52 -14.18 -4.76 1.86
N GLN A 53 -14.41 -4.11 0.71
CA GLN A 53 -14.70 -4.79 -0.54
C GLN A 53 -13.48 -5.56 -1.06
N ARG A 54 -12.33 -4.87 -1.16
CA ARG A 54 -11.10 -5.47 -1.72
C ARG A 54 -10.54 -6.59 -0.84
N SER A 55 -10.62 -6.46 0.48
CA SER A 55 -10.20 -7.52 1.40
C SER A 55 -11.00 -8.80 1.21
N LYS A 56 -12.32 -8.72 1.02
CA LYS A 56 -13.19 -9.87 0.74
C LYS A 56 -12.90 -10.50 -0.63
N GLU A 57 -12.60 -9.67 -1.61
CA GLU A 57 -12.27 -10.13 -2.97
C GLU A 57 -10.96 -10.93 -2.99
N LEU A 58 -9.91 -10.36 -2.39
CA LEU A 58 -8.55 -10.93 -2.42
C LEU A 58 -8.33 -12.02 -1.36
N ASN A 59 -9.02 -11.93 -0.22
CA ASN A 59 -8.80 -12.81 0.94
C ASN A 59 -10.09 -13.54 1.34
N LYS A 60 -10.69 -14.28 0.41
CA LYS A 60 -12.02 -14.93 0.57
C LYS A 60 -12.20 -15.81 1.82
N ARG A 61 -11.11 -16.31 2.41
CA ARG A 61 -11.12 -17.19 3.61
C ARG A 61 -10.77 -16.45 4.90
N LEU A 62 -10.35 -15.20 4.81
CA LEU A 62 -9.87 -14.41 5.94
C LEU A 62 -11.06 -13.65 6.56
N THR A 63 -11.39 -13.97 7.81
CA THR A 63 -12.40 -13.22 8.58
C THR A 63 -11.70 -12.49 9.70
N VAL A 64 -11.39 -11.22 9.48
CA VAL A 64 -10.70 -10.35 10.45
C VAL A 64 -11.39 -8.99 10.53
N HIS A 65 -11.28 -8.33 11.68
CA HIS A 65 -11.73 -6.95 11.82
C HIS A 65 -10.91 -6.01 10.93
N MET A 66 -11.57 -4.97 10.39
CA MET A 66 -10.94 -4.01 9.49
C MET A 66 -9.70 -3.33 10.09
N SER A 67 -9.75 -2.95 11.38
CA SER A 67 -8.59 -2.37 12.07
C SER A 67 -7.42 -3.33 12.13
N SER A 68 -7.65 -4.62 12.41
CA SER A 68 -6.61 -5.66 12.37
C SER A 68 -6.04 -5.84 10.97
N PHE A 69 -6.88 -5.78 9.94
CA PHE A 69 -6.45 -5.85 8.54
C PHE A 69 -5.52 -4.68 8.16
N LEU A 70 -5.92 -3.45 8.51
CA LEU A 70 -5.14 -2.24 8.23
C LEU A 70 -3.86 -2.17 9.07
N ASN A 71 -3.91 -2.63 10.32
CA ASN A 71 -2.71 -2.76 11.15
C ASN A 71 -1.73 -3.78 10.55
N HIS A 72 -2.24 -4.89 10.00
CA HIS A 72 -1.40 -5.85 9.28
C HIS A 72 -0.74 -5.20 8.07
N LEU A 73 -1.50 -4.51 7.21
CA LEU A 73 -0.92 -3.76 6.07
C LEU A 73 0.14 -2.75 6.52
N CYS A 74 -0.11 -2.02 7.61
CA CYS A 74 0.86 -1.10 8.19
C CYS A 74 2.14 -1.83 8.61
N SER A 75 2.01 -3.00 9.25
CA SER A 75 3.15 -3.81 9.69
C SER A 75 3.97 -4.40 8.53
N LEU A 76 3.37 -4.57 7.34
CA LEU A 76 4.09 -4.98 6.12
C LEU A 76 4.80 -3.80 5.46
N MET A 77 4.15 -2.64 5.42
CA MET A 77 4.65 -1.45 4.70
C MET A 77 5.71 -0.67 5.49
N CYS A 78 5.60 -0.59 6.83
CA CYS A 78 6.56 0.17 7.65
C CYS A 78 8.00 -0.34 7.50
N PRO A 79 8.30 -1.65 7.64
CA PRO A 79 9.65 -2.15 7.44
C PRO A 79 10.16 -1.94 6.01
N LEU A 80 9.29 -2.05 5.01
CA LEU A 80 9.64 -1.73 3.62
C LEU A 80 10.09 -0.27 3.47
N LEU A 81 9.36 0.68 4.06
CA LEU A 81 9.70 2.11 4.04
C LEU A 81 10.93 2.45 4.89
N GLU A 82 11.22 1.65 5.91
CA GLU A 82 12.45 1.75 6.70
C GLU A 82 13.68 1.12 5.98
N GLY A 83 13.47 0.54 4.79
CA GLY A 83 14.52 -0.12 4.02
C GLY A 83 14.91 -1.49 4.60
N GLN A 84 14.06 -2.09 5.43
CA GLN A 84 14.24 -3.40 6.07
C GLN A 84 13.02 -4.30 5.80
N PRO A 85 12.71 -4.64 4.53
CA PRO A 85 11.56 -5.46 4.20
C PRO A 85 11.65 -6.86 4.81
N ASP A 86 10.52 -7.40 5.28
CA ASP A 86 10.44 -8.77 5.76
C ASP A 86 10.60 -9.76 4.59
N ALA A 87 11.51 -10.73 4.74
CA ALA A 87 11.73 -11.80 3.76
C ALA A 87 10.48 -12.66 3.50
N ALA A 88 9.56 -12.74 4.46
CA ALA A 88 8.28 -13.43 4.31
C ALA A 88 7.23 -12.63 3.51
N THR A 89 7.51 -11.36 3.21
CA THR A 89 6.61 -10.49 2.44
C THR A 89 7.16 -10.25 1.04
N ALA A 90 6.41 -10.68 0.04
CA ALA A 90 6.73 -10.42 -1.35
C ALA A 90 5.99 -9.17 -1.84
N PHE A 91 6.75 -8.24 -2.42
CA PHE A 91 6.22 -7.06 -3.10
C PHE A 91 6.53 -7.14 -4.59
N SER A 92 5.58 -6.72 -5.42
CA SER A 92 5.82 -6.48 -6.84
C SER A 92 5.02 -5.28 -7.32
N CYS A 93 5.40 -4.72 -8.46
CA CYS A 93 4.69 -3.60 -9.07
C CYS A 93 4.40 -3.87 -10.54
N ASN A 94 3.27 -3.37 -11.02
CA ASN A 94 2.91 -3.38 -12.42
C ASN A 94 2.48 -1.99 -12.86
N ARG A 95 3.12 -1.48 -13.92
CA ARG A 95 2.80 -0.19 -14.54
C ARG A 95 1.90 -0.42 -15.74
N SER A 96 0.82 0.34 -15.82
CA SER A 96 -0.09 0.35 -16.96
C SER A 96 -0.31 1.76 -17.46
N ALA A 97 -1.00 1.90 -18.60
CA ALA A 97 -1.42 3.20 -19.10
C ALA A 97 -2.38 3.93 -18.15
N THR A 98 -3.04 3.21 -17.24
CA THR A 98 -4.06 3.74 -16.33
C THR A 98 -3.54 4.04 -14.93
N GLY A 99 -2.32 3.60 -14.59
CA GLY A 99 -1.74 3.84 -13.27
C GLY A 99 -0.64 2.86 -12.88
N LEU A 100 -0.48 2.68 -11.57
CA LEU A 100 0.48 1.80 -10.94
C LEU A 100 -0.24 0.87 -9.96
N SER A 101 -0.08 -0.43 -10.15
CA SER A 101 -0.54 -1.43 -9.17
C SER A 101 0.65 -1.94 -8.36
N LEU A 102 0.52 -1.97 -7.03
CA LEU A 102 1.49 -2.62 -6.15
C LEU A 102 0.85 -3.84 -5.52
N HIS A 103 1.46 -5.00 -5.70
CA HIS A 103 0.98 -6.26 -5.17
C HIS A 103 1.77 -6.63 -3.93
N VAL A 104 1.08 -7.03 -2.87
CA VAL A 104 1.63 -7.51 -1.61
C VAL A 104 1.13 -8.92 -1.39
N LYS A 105 2.06 -9.84 -1.13
CA LYS A 105 1.77 -11.19 -0.69
C LYS A 105 2.51 -11.46 0.61
N SER A 106 1.78 -11.86 1.64
CA SER A 106 2.33 -12.25 2.94
C SER A 106 1.49 -13.34 3.58
N GLU A 107 1.63 -13.54 4.88
CA GLU A 107 0.76 -14.39 5.68
C GLU A 107 0.16 -13.59 6.84
N LEU A 108 -1.05 -13.97 7.24
CA LEU A 108 -1.71 -13.47 8.44
C LEU A 108 -2.29 -14.67 9.20
N SER A 109 -1.75 -14.95 10.38
CA SER A 109 -2.14 -16.10 11.22
C SER A 109 -2.07 -17.45 10.50
N GLY A 110 -1.04 -17.65 9.66
CA GLY A 110 -0.82 -18.88 8.88
C GLY A 110 -1.72 -19.02 7.66
N LEU A 111 -2.53 -18.01 7.33
CA LEU A 111 -3.29 -17.94 6.09
C LEU A 111 -2.59 -17.02 5.09
N PRO A 112 -2.60 -17.36 3.78
CA PRO A 112 -2.14 -16.45 2.75
C PRO A 112 -2.89 -15.12 2.79
N PHE A 113 -2.15 -14.03 2.75
CA PHE A 113 -2.65 -12.66 2.73
C PHE A 113 -2.24 -11.99 1.43
N TYR A 114 -3.20 -11.33 0.77
CA TYR A 114 -3.02 -10.62 -0.49
C TYR A 114 -3.58 -9.21 -0.41
N TRP A 115 -2.84 -8.25 -0.96
CA TRP A 115 -3.33 -6.89 -1.12
C TRP A 115 -2.78 -6.27 -2.39
N ASP A 116 -3.66 -5.60 -3.12
CA ASP A 116 -3.29 -4.81 -4.29
C ASP A 116 -3.58 -3.34 -3.98
N PHE A 117 -2.56 -2.50 -4.05
CA PHE A 117 -2.72 -1.05 -4.10
C PHE A 117 -2.98 -0.63 -5.55
N HIS A 118 -4.04 0.12 -5.79
CA HIS A 118 -4.44 0.59 -7.11
C HIS A 118 -4.24 2.10 -7.20
N CYS A 119 -3.02 2.51 -7.57
CA CYS A 119 -2.64 3.91 -7.58
C CYS A 119 -2.95 4.53 -8.96
N CYS A 120 -3.78 5.56 -8.96
CA CYS A 120 -4.04 6.39 -10.14
C CYS A 120 -3.05 7.56 -10.19
N PRO A 121 -2.88 8.26 -11.33
CA PRO A 121 -2.08 9.48 -11.39
C PRO A 121 -2.53 10.48 -10.31
N ALA A 122 -1.58 10.99 -9.53
CA ALA A 122 -1.88 11.91 -8.44
C ALA A 122 -2.40 13.25 -9.00
N PRO A 123 -3.42 13.87 -8.39
CA PRO A 123 -3.85 15.20 -8.77
C PRO A 123 -2.75 16.22 -8.40
N LEU A 124 -2.73 17.35 -9.12
CA LEU A 124 -1.70 18.40 -8.94
C LEU A 124 -1.59 18.91 -7.50
N GLU A 125 -2.68 18.89 -6.74
CA GLU A 125 -2.71 19.33 -5.34
C GLU A 125 -1.91 18.43 -4.38
N MET A 126 -1.55 17.22 -4.84
CA MET A 126 -0.82 16.22 -4.05
C MET A 126 0.65 16.09 -4.43
N VAL A 127 1.09 16.79 -5.48
CA VAL A 127 2.46 16.78 -6.01
C VAL A 127 3.27 17.92 -5.40
#